data_AF-A0A7J6R6I3-F1
#
_entry.id   AF-A0A7J6R6I3-F1
#
_cell.length_a   1.000
_cell.length_b   1.000
_cell.length_c   1.000
_cell.angle_alpha   90.00
_cell.angle_beta   90.00
_cell.angle_gamma   90.00
#
_symmetry.space_group_name_H-M   'P 1'
#
loop_
_entity.id
_entity.type
_entity.pdbx_description
1 polymer ?
#
loop_
_entity_poly.entity_id
_entity_poly.type
_entity_poly.pdbx_seq_one_letter_code
_entity_poly.pdbx_strand_id
1 'polypeptide(L)'
;VNANLGELLSGQMMSPTSYKIQMLRPLKCQIACKDQLTPELRDTIKQMIRDQYTVNMNVDRLPGAVKFTVRDPQKTATEADDEKANQVFVMSGFPLGVQLKNQYYLHNHLKFKLEYHRPEDAEDNGFSVYRVVGFEIEPSSLKQF
;
A
#
# COMPACT_ATOMS: atom_id res chain seq x y z
N VAL A 1 -12.88 -17.61 2.70
CA VAL A 1 -13.26 -16.20 2.98
C VAL A 1 -14.28 -16.24 4.09
N ASN A 2 -13.92 -15.81 5.30
CA ASN A 2 -14.86 -15.69 6.41
C ASN A 2 -15.21 -14.21 6.55
N ALA A 3 -16.16 -13.74 5.74
CA ALA A 3 -16.68 -12.38 5.84
C ALA A 3 -17.77 -12.33 6.90
N ASN A 4 -17.81 -11.27 7.70
CA ASN A 4 -18.92 -11.07 8.63
C ASN A 4 -20.19 -10.61 7.87
N LEU A 5 -21.38 -10.79 8.47
CA LEU A 5 -22.65 -10.48 7.80
C LEU A 5 -22.76 -9.00 7.41
N GLY A 6 -22.17 -8.09 8.21
CA GLY A 6 -22.13 -6.66 7.91
C GLY A 6 -21.24 -6.31 6.72
N GLU A 7 -20.08 -6.95 6.58
CA GLU A 7 -19.16 -6.82 5.43
C GLU A 7 -19.83 -7.33 4.15
N LEU A 8 -20.56 -8.44 4.24
CA LEU A 8 -21.31 -9.01 3.12
C LEU A 8 -22.40 -8.03 2.63
N LEU A 9 -23.18 -7.48 3.56
CA LEU A 9 -24.25 -6.52 3.24
C LEU A 9 -23.72 -5.16 2.77
N SER A 10 -22.53 -4.76 3.23
CA SER A 10 -21.85 -3.54 2.78
C SER A 10 -21.14 -3.73 1.43
N GLY A 11 -21.15 -4.94 0.86
CA GLY A 11 -20.46 -5.26 -0.39
C GLY A 11 -18.92 -5.18 -0.30
N GLN A 12 -18.37 -5.24 0.92
CA GLN A 12 -16.93 -5.13 1.14
C GLN A 12 -16.25 -6.46 0.80
N MET A 13 -15.88 -6.64 -0.46
CA MET A 13 -15.13 -7.81 -0.91
C MET A 13 -13.63 -7.57 -0.73
N MET A 14 -13.06 -8.18 0.32
CA MET A 14 -11.61 -8.23 0.51
C MET A 14 -11.06 -9.50 -0.14
N SER A 15 -10.08 -9.33 -1.03
CA SER A 15 -9.35 -10.43 -1.66
C SER A 15 -7.96 -10.55 -1.05
N PRO A 16 -7.50 -11.77 -0.70
CA PRO A 16 -6.14 -11.96 -0.22
C PRO A 16 -5.15 -11.58 -1.31
N THR A 17 -4.06 -10.91 -0.90
CA THR A 17 -2.97 -10.56 -1.81
C THR A 17 -1.89 -11.64 -1.82
N SER A 18 -1.02 -11.64 -2.83
CA SER A 18 0.12 -12.56 -2.92
C SER A 18 1.27 -12.20 -1.96
N TYR A 19 1.20 -11.07 -1.26
CA TYR A 19 2.24 -10.64 -0.32
C TYR A 19 2.19 -11.46 0.97
N LYS A 20 3.28 -12.14 1.29
CA LYS A 20 3.42 -12.92 2.54
C LYS A 20 4.33 -12.19 3.51
N ILE A 21 3.75 -11.75 4.62
CA ILE A 21 4.46 -11.01 5.66
C ILE A 21 4.79 -11.98 6.79
N GLN A 22 6.05 -12.02 7.19
CA GLN A 22 6.50 -12.76 8.38
C GLN A 22 7.06 -11.75 9.38
N MET A 23 6.55 -11.78 10.61
CA MET A 23 7.02 -10.88 11.66
C MET A 23 8.51 -11.08 11.91
N LEU A 24 9.20 -9.98 12.21
CA LEU A 24 10.66 -9.94 12.46
C LEU A 24 11.54 -10.38 11.28
N ARG A 25 10.97 -10.56 10.08
CA ARG A 25 11.70 -10.96 8.87
C ARG A 25 11.57 -9.88 7.80
N PRO A 26 12.49 -8.90 7.75
CA PRO A 26 12.47 -7.91 6.69
C PRO A 26 12.82 -8.57 5.36
N LEU A 27 11.95 -8.40 4.37
CA LEU A 27 12.17 -8.84 2.99
C LEU A 27 12.42 -7.63 2.10
N LYS A 28 13.39 -7.75 1.18
CA LYS A 28 13.70 -6.71 0.19
C LYS A 28 13.32 -7.22 -1.19
N CYS A 29 12.56 -6.41 -1.94
CA CYS A 29 12.22 -6.63 -3.35
C CYS A 29 11.73 -8.04 -3.68
N GLN A 30 10.76 -8.55 -2.93
CA GLN A 30 10.13 -9.84 -3.23
C GLN A 30 9.13 -9.68 -4.40
N ILE A 31 9.28 -10.52 -5.43
CA ILE A 31 8.33 -10.58 -6.55
C ILE A 31 7.07 -11.31 -6.09
N ALA A 32 5.93 -10.61 -6.10
CA ALA A 32 4.64 -11.16 -5.68
C ALA A 32 3.92 -11.96 -6.79
N CYS A 33 4.03 -11.51 -8.04
CA CYS A 33 3.51 -12.19 -9.23
C CYS A 33 4.49 -12.05 -10.39
N LYS A 34 4.51 -13.04 -11.28
CA LYS A 34 5.32 -13.04 -12.52
C LYS A 34 4.44 -12.98 -13.77
N ASP A 35 3.17 -12.65 -13.60
CA ASP A 35 2.20 -12.72 -14.68
C ASP A 35 2.46 -11.62 -15.70
N GLN A 36 2.44 -11.99 -16.97
CA GLN A 36 2.55 -11.04 -18.06
C GLN A 36 1.20 -10.33 -18.25
N LEU A 37 1.24 -9.00 -18.34
CA LEU A 37 0.06 -8.19 -18.62
C LEU A 37 -0.39 -8.40 -20.06
N THR A 38 -1.49 -9.14 -20.25
CA THR A 38 -2.14 -9.29 -21.56
C THR A 38 -2.62 -7.92 -22.07
N PRO A 39 -2.76 -7.75 -23.40
CA PRO A 39 -3.26 -6.50 -23.98
C PRO A 39 -4.60 -6.05 -23.39
N GLU A 40 -5.52 -6.98 -23.19
CA GLU A 40 -6.88 -6.72 -22.67
C GLU A 40 -6.84 -6.23 -21.22
N LEU A 41 -6.02 -6.88 -20.39
CA LEU A 41 -5.83 -6.48 -19.00
C LEU A 41 -5.15 -5.11 -18.90
N ARG A 42 -4.20 -4.81 -19.80
CA ARG A 42 -3.52 -3.52 -19.85
C ARG A 42 -4.50 -2.39 -20.14
N ASP A 43 -5.41 -2.58 -21.09
CA ASP A 43 -6.40 -1.54 -21.42
C ASP A 43 -7.44 -1.38 -20.31
N THR A 44 -7.80 -2.46 -19.64
CA THR A 44 -8.62 -2.41 -18.41
C THR A 44 -7.94 -1.60 -17.32
N ILE A 45 -6.66 -1.85 -17.05
CA ILE A 45 -5.88 -1.09 -16.05
C ILE A 45 -5.79 0.38 -16.42
N LYS A 46 -5.55 0.73 -17.69
CA LYS A 46 -5.56 2.13 -18.14
C LYS A 46 -6.91 2.80 -17.92
N GLN A 47 -8.01 2.08 -18.15
CA GLN A 47 -9.35 2.58 -17.87
C GLN A 47 -9.54 2.81 -16.37
N MET A 48 -9.16 1.84 -15.53
CA MET A 48 -9.22 1.99 -14.07
C MET A 48 -8.37 3.15 -13.54
N ILE A 49 -7.20 3.41 -14.12
CA ILE A 49 -6.37 4.57 -13.77
C ILE A 49 -7.10 5.88 -14.15
N ARG A 50 -7.74 5.94 -15.31
CA ARG A 50 -8.55 7.11 -15.72
C ARG A 50 -9.74 7.33 -14.80
N ASP A 51 -10.36 6.24 -14.35
CA ASP A 51 -11.50 6.25 -13.43
C ASP A 51 -11.05 6.45 -11.96
N GLN A 52 -9.78 6.82 -11.74
CA GLN A 52 -9.19 7.14 -10.43
C GLN A 52 -9.34 6.02 -9.40
N TYR A 53 -9.27 4.77 -9.85
CA TYR A 53 -9.41 3.62 -8.97
C TYR A 53 -8.33 3.61 -7.89
N THR A 54 -8.74 3.45 -6.63
CA THR A 54 -7.85 3.42 -5.47
C THR A 54 -7.75 2.01 -4.91
N VAL A 55 -6.54 1.61 -4.53
CA VAL A 55 -6.26 0.34 -3.87
C VAL A 55 -6.21 0.57 -2.36
N ASN A 56 -7.08 -0.13 -1.64
CA ASN A 56 -7.04 -0.20 -0.18
C ASN A 56 -6.44 -1.55 0.23
N MET A 57 -5.51 -1.52 1.18
CA MET A 57 -4.90 -2.74 1.73
C MET A 57 -5.03 -2.72 3.25
N ASN A 58 -5.15 -3.90 3.83
CA ASN A 58 -5.13 -4.09 5.27
C ASN A 58 -4.25 -5.28 5.64
N VAL A 59 -3.75 -5.26 6.86
CA VAL A 59 -3.04 -6.38 7.47
C VAL A 59 -3.62 -6.58 8.86
N ASP A 60 -4.10 -7.78 9.17
CA ASP A 60 -4.74 -8.09 10.46
C ASP A 60 -5.81 -7.05 10.88
N ARG A 61 -6.69 -6.69 9.93
CA ARG A 61 -7.74 -5.66 10.09
C ARG A 61 -7.25 -4.23 10.31
N LEU A 62 -5.94 -3.97 10.32
CA LEU A 62 -5.37 -2.62 10.35
C LEU A 62 -5.27 -2.08 8.91
N PRO A 63 -5.94 -0.96 8.57
CA PRO A 63 -5.83 -0.35 7.25
C PRO A 63 -4.43 0.24 7.03
N GLY A 64 -3.96 0.16 5.79
CA GLY A 64 -2.69 0.74 5.38
C GLY A 64 -2.78 2.26 5.24
N ALA A 65 -1.88 2.96 5.91
CA ALA A 65 -1.68 4.39 5.79
C ALA A 65 -0.74 4.70 4.63
N VAL A 66 -1.14 5.62 3.76
CA VAL A 66 -0.30 6.15 2.69
C VAL A 66 0.01 7.59 3.00
N LYS A 67 1.30 7.92 3.08
CA LYS A 67 1.78 9.29 3.29
C LYS A 67 2.10 9.94 1.94
N PHE A 68 1.63 11.15 1.74
CA PHE A 68 2.03 11.97 0.60
C PHE A 68 2.38 13.38 1.07
N THR A 69 3.48 13.87 0.52
CA THR A 69 4.04 15.16 0.85
C THR A 69 3.63 16.14 -0.23
N VAL A 70 2.86 17.16 0.14
CA VAL A 70 2.56 18.27 -0.77
C VAL A 70 3.68 19.28 -0.66
N ARG A 71 4.44 19.43 -1.75
CA ARG A 71 5.41 20.51 -1.88
C ARG A 71 4.66 21.78 -2.24
N ASP A 72 4.85 22.82 -1.45
CA ASP A 72 4.32 24.15 -1.77
C ASP A 72 5.05 24.68 -3.02
N PRO A 73 4.34 24.95 -4.13
CA PRO A 73 4.95 25.44 -5.36
C PRO A 73 5.61 26.82 -5.23
N GLN A 74 5.34 27.56 -4.15
CA GLN A 74 5.96 28.87 -3.89
C GLN A 74 7.28 28.77 -3.12
N LYS A 75 7.60 27.61 -2.52
CA LYS A 75 8.86 27.43 -1.78
C LYS A 75 10.02 27.09 -2.70
N THR A 76 11.15 27.77 -2.50
CA THR A 76 12.37 27.52 -3.28
C THR A 76 12.91 26.10 -3.04
N ALA A 77 13.65 25.54 -4.00
CA ALA A 77 14.21 24.19 -3.90
C ALA A 77 15.05 23.96 -2.62
N THR A 78 15.63 25.01 -2.06
CA THR A 78 16.39 25.03 -0.80
C THR A 78 15.51 24.97 0.46
N GLU A 79 14.25 25.36 0.40
CA GLU A 79 13.27 25.29 1.52
C GLU A 79 12.36 24.05 1.42
N ALA A 80 12.33 23.41 0.24
CA ALA A 80 11.52 22.22 -0.02
C ALA A 80 12.12 20.92 0.58
N ASP A 81 13.41 20.93 0.92
CA ASP A 81 14.13 19.82 1.54
C ASP A 81 14.03 19.84 3.09
N ASP A 82 13.49 20.92 3.68
CA ASP A 82 13.11 20.92 5.09
C ASP A 82 11.83 20.10 5.29
N GLU A 83 11.97 18.85 5.75
CA GLU A 83 10.85 17.94 6.04
C GLU A 83 9.81 18.54 7.00
N LYS A 84 10.20 19.53 7.82
CA LYS A 84 9.31 20.26 8.74
C LYS A 84 8.38 21.26 8.04
N ALA A 85 8.69 21.67 6.82
CA ALA A 85 8.02 22.76 6.12
C ALA A 85 6.94 22.27 5.14
N ASN A 86 6.90 20.97 4.83
CA ASN A 86 5.91 20.39 3.93
C ASN A 86 4.77 19.75 4.71
N GLN A 87 3.54 19.97 4.27
CA GLN A 87 2.37 19.32 4.86
C GLN A 87 2.34 17.85 4.45
N VAL A 88 2.41 16.97 5.44
CA VAL A 88 2.25 15.52 5.25
C VAL A 88 0.79 15.17 5.46
N PHE A 89 0.19 14.60 4.43
CA PHE A 89 -1.17 14.08 4.48
C PHE A 89 -1.13 12.56 4.56
N VAL A 90 -2.09 12.01 5.31
CA VAL A 90 -2.26 10.56 5.48
C VAL A 90 -3.63 10.18 4.95
N MET A 91 -3.67 9.24 4.02
CA MET A 91 -4.93 8.68 3.51
C MET A 91 -4.95 7.16 3.64
N SER A 92 -6.17 6.61 3.67
CA SER A 92 -6.39 5.19 3.44
C SER A 92 -6.35 4.93 1.94
N GLY A 93 -5.43 4.07 1.52
CA GLY A 93 -5.27 3.66 0.13
C GLY A 93 -4.48 4.62 -0.75
N PHE A 94 -4.15 4.13 -1.95
CA PHE A 94 -3.37 4.85 -2.95
C PHE A 94 -3.99 4.65 -4.34
N PRO A 95 -3.80 5.58 -5.29
CA PRO A 95 -4.27 5.36 -6.65
C PRO A 95 -3.64 4.10 -7.25
N LEU A 96 -4.36 3.34 -8.06
CA LEU A 96 -3.81 2.17 -8.77
C LEU A 96 -2.61 2.56 -9.63
N GLY A 97 -2.68 3.75 -10.22
CA GLY A 97 -1.64 4.32 -11.06
C GLY A 97 -1.90 5.80 -11.33
N VAL A 98 -0.99 6.41 -12.08
CA VAL A 98 -1.09 7.82 -12.47
C VAL A 98 -0.93 7.97 -13.98
N GLN A 99 -1.62 8.96 -14.54
CA GLN A 99 -1.41 9.39 -15.93
C GLN A 99 -0.54 10.65 -15.93
N LEU A 100 0.62 10.58 -16.57
CA LEU A 100 1.55 11.71 -16.70
C LEU A 100 2.02 11.83 -18.14
N LYS A 101 1.91 13.03 -18.74
CA LYS A 101 2.37 13.32 -20.12
C LYS A 101 1.88 12.27 -21.15
N ASN A 102 0.61 11.90 -21.06
CA ASN A 102 -0.05 10.91 -21.92
C ASN A 102 0.47 9.47 -21.79
N GLN A 103 1.24 9.16 -20.74
CA GLN A 103 1.66 7.82 -20.38
C GLN A 103 1.00 7.39 -19.08
N TYR A 104 0.75 6.09 -18.94
CA TYR A 104 0.16 5.48 -17.75
C TYR A 104 1.25 4.77 -16.96
N TYR A 105 1.31 5.04 -15.66
CA TYR A 105 2.24 4.43 -14.72
C TYR A 105 1.44 3.66 -13.67
N LEU A 106 1.70 2.36 -13.55
CA LEU A 106 1.08 1.51 -12.54
C LEU A 106 1.93 1.51 -11.27
N HIS A 107 1.32 1.60 -10.09
CA HIS A 107 2.03 1.40 -8.83
C HIS A 107 2.21 -0.10 -8.57
N ASN A 108 3.29 -0.68 -9.12
CA ASN A 108 3.59 -2.10 -9.08
C ASN A 108 4.69 -2.48 -8.05
N HIS A 109 5.35 -1.49 -7.46
CA HIS A 109 6.34 -1.71 -6.41
C HIS A 109 5.89 -1.05 -5.12
N LEU A 110 5.50 -1.87 -4.15
CA LEU A 110 5.00 -1.43 -2.86
C LEU A 110 6.03 -1.72 -1.78
N LYS A 111 6.39 -0.68 -1.03
CA LYS A 111 7.21 -0.83 0.18
C LYS A 111 6.31 -0.73 1.40
N PHE A 112 6.32 -1.78 2.21
CA PHE A 112 5.56 -1.85 3.44
C PHE A 112 6.46 -1.56 4.64
N LYS A 113 6.02 -0.68 5.53
CA LYS A 113 6.60 -0.51 6.86
C LYS A 113 5.57 -0.98 7.87
N LEU A 114 6.01 -1.88 8.76
CA LEU A 114 5.16 -2.47 9.78
C LEU A 114 5.74 -2.14 11.15
N GLU A 115 4.90 -1.60 12.01
CA GLU A 115 5.19 -1.42 13.41
C GLU A 115 4.40 -2.47 14.19
N TYR A 116 5.04 -3.06 15.18
CA TYR A 116 4.45 -4.10 15.99
C TYR A 116 4.67 -3.81 17.47
N HIS A 117 3.71 -4.23 18.27
CA HIS A 117 3.81 -4.27 19.71
C HIS A 117 3.94 -5.74 20.14
N ARG A 118 4.90 -5.99 21.03
CA ARG A 118 5.07 -7.28 21.71
C ARG A 118 4.58 -7.08 23.15
N PRO A 119 3.43 -7.64 23.54
CA PRO A 119 3.02 -7.65 24.94
C PRO A 119 3.99 -8.51 25.74
N GLU A 120 4.32 -8.09 26.96
CA GLU A 120 5.29 -8.80 27.83
C GLU A 120 4.77 -10.16 28.28
N ASP A 121 3.44 -10.31 28.46
CA ASP A 121 2.81 -11.51 29.00
C ASP A 121 2.00 -12.33 27.97
N ALA A 122 2.08 -11.98 26.68
CA ALA A 122 1.34 -12.68 25.63
C ALA A 122 2.22 -13.76 24.98
N GLU A 123 2.21 -14.95 25.57
CA GLU A 123 2.76 -16.16 24.96
C GLU A 123 1.61 -17.08 24.52
N ASP A 124 1.64 -17.50 23.26
CA ASP A 124 0.73 -18.49 22.70
C ASP A 124 1.55 -19.74 22.35
N ASN A 125 1.30 -20.84 23.08
CA ASN A 125 2.00 -22.11 22.88
C ASN A 125 3.55 -22.01 22.89
N GLY A 126 4.11 -21.14 23.72
CA GLY A 126 5.56 -20.91 23.84
C GLY A 126 6.16 -20.00 22.76
N PHE A 127 5.33 -19.39 21.91
CA PHE A 127 5.74 -18.37 20.96
C PHE A 127 5.29 -16.99 21.43
N SER A 128 6.17 -16.00 21.30
CA SER A 128 5.82 -14.60 21.57
C SER A 128 4.79 -14.11 20.57
N VAL A 129 3.69 -13.55 21.08
CA VAL A 129 2.65 -12.95 20.24
C VAL A 129 3.05 -11.54 19.84
N TYR A 130 2.89 -11.23 18.55
CA TYR A 130 3.11 -9.90 18.00
C TYR A 130 1.80 -9.33 17.49
N ARG A 131 1.50 -8.09 17.85
CA ARG A 131 0.34 -7.35 17.34
C ARG A 131 0.81 -6.26 16.39
N VAL A 132 0.26 -6.19 15.20
CA VAL A 132 0.52 -5.08 14.27
C VAL A 132 -0.18 -3.82 14.81
N VAL A 133 0.58 -2.73 14.94
CA VAL A 133 0.09 -1.44 15.44
C VAL A 133 0.25 -0.30 14.44
N GLY A 134 1.10 -0.50 13.42
CA GLY A 134 1.27 0.45 12.32
C GLY A 134 1.46 -0.29 11.01
N PHE A 135 0.78 0.19 9.97
CA PHE A 135 0.95 -0.31 8.60
C PHE A 135 1.02 0.87 7.65
N GLU A 136 2.21 1.15 7.13
CA GLU A 136 2.45 2.20 6.16
C GLU A 136 2.82 1.61 4.80
N ILE A 137 2.29 2.21 3.73
CA ILE A 137 2.50 1.77 2.35
C ILE A 137 3.10 2.94 1.56
N GLU A 138 4.24 2.70 0.93
CA GLU A 138 4.87 3.60 -0.02
C GLU A 138 4.75 3.00 -1.44
N PRO A 139 3.78 3.46 -2.25
CA PRO A 139 3.59 2.97 -3.61
C PRO A 139 4.55 3.65 -4.59
N SER A 140 5.09 2.88 -5.53
CA SER A 140 5.99 3.38 -6.56
C SER A 140 5.84 2.58 -7.86
N SER A 141 6.32 3.16 -8.96
CA SER A 141 6.30 2.55 -10.28
C SER A 141 7.72 2.18 -10.69
N LEU A 142 7.95 0.89 -10.93
CA LEU A 142 9.19 0.39 -11.50
C LEU A 142 8.95 -0.16 -12.91
N LYS A 143 9.87 0.13 -13.82
CA LYS A 143 9.94 -0.54 -15.12
C LYS A 143 10.32 -1.99 -14.84
N GLN A 144 9.41 -2.93 -15.09
CA GLN A 144 9.75 -4.35 -15.06
C GLN A 144 10.65 -4.63 -16.27
N PHE A 145 11.80 -5.28 -16.01
CA PHE A 145 12.88 -5.53 -16.97
C PHE A 145 12.43 -6.32 -18.20
#